data_AF-A0A0S9PYT6-F1
#
_entry.id   AF-A0A0S9PYT6-F1
#
_cell.length_a   1.000
_cell.length_b   1.000
_cell.length_c   1.000
_cell.angle_alpha   90.00
_cell.angle_beta   90.00
_cell.angle_gamma   90.00
#
_symmetry.space_group_name_H-M   'P 1'
#
loop_
_entity.id
_entity.type
_entity.pdbx_description
1 polymer ?
#
loop_
_entity_poly.entity_id
_entity_poly.type
_entity_poly.pdbx_seq_one_letter_code
_entity_poly.pdbx_strand_id
1 'polypeptide(L)' 'MTAAQIAEMASMSQAEVIALAYEEAAGGDVDQALRDAAEDLLALEDRLATTERLVSRGFVRAGTRTERA' A
#
# COMPACT_ATOMS: atom_id res chain seq x y z
N MET A 1 3.05 0.36 28.42
CA MET A 1 3.14 -0.86 27.60
C MET A 1 3.76 -1.96 28.45
N THR A 2 3.10 -3.10 28.61
CA THR A 2 3.54 -4.22 29.47
C THR A 2 4.25 -5.31 28.66
N ALA A 3 4.99 -6.20 29.33
CA ALA A 3 5.64 -7.34 28.67
C ALA A 3 4.62 -8.26 27.94
N ALA A 4 3.40 -8.38 28.47
CA ALA A 4 2.32 -9.13 27.84
C ALA A 4 1.85 -8.44 26.54
N GLN A 5 1.68 -7.11 26.56
CA GLN A 5 1.29 -6.33 25.37
C GLN A 5 2.36 -6.42 24.26
N ILE A 6 3.64 -6.45 24.63
CA ILE A 6 4.74 -6.59 23.66
C ILE A 6 4.74 -8.00 23.03
N ALA A 7 4.52 -9.05 23.83
CA ALA A 7 4.44 -10.42 23.32
C ALA A 7 3.24 -10.63 22.40
N GLU A 8 2.11 -9.99 22.72
CA GLU A 8 0.90 -10.00 21.91
C GLU A 8 1.14 -9.31 20.56
N MET A 9 1.70 -8.09 20.56
CA MET A 9 2.10 -7.41 19.32
C MET A 9 3.11 -8.20 18.48
N ALA A 10 4.04 -8.91 19.11
CA ALA A 10 5.02 -9.75 18.41
C ALA A 10 4.39 -11.02 17.78
N SER A 11 3.20 -11.42 18.24
CA SER A 11 2.47 -12.57 17.71
C SER A 11 1.45 -12.19 16.63
N MET A 12 1.17 -10.90 16.46
CA MET A 12 0.26 -10.40 15.44
C MET A 12 0.80 -10.65 14.04
N SER A 13 -0.08 -11.10 13.16
CA SER A 13 0.15 -11.10 11.72
C SER A 13 0.33 -9.67 11.21
N GLN A 14 0.97 -9.54 10.04
CA GLN A 14 1.12 -8.23 9.40
C GLN A 14 -0.22 -7.54 9.13
N ALA A 15 -1.26 -8.32 8.80
CA ALA A 15 -2.61 -7.79 8.59
C ALA A 15 -3.19 -7.19 9.88
N GLU A 16 -2.99 -7.87 11.02
CA GLU A 16 -3.45 -7.38 12.32
C GLU A 16 -2.69 -6.12 12.75
N VAL A 17 -1.37 -6.04 12.49
CA VAL A 17 -0.58 -4.84 12.78
C VAL A 17 -1.06 -3.65 11.94
N ILE A 18 -1.34 -3.86 10.66
CA ILE A 18 -1.86 -2.82 9.78
C ILE A 18 -3.26 -2.38 10.21
N ALA A 19 -4.14 -3.32 10.54
CA ALA A 19 -5.49 -3.02 11.01
C ALA A 19 -5.46 -2.18 12.30
N LEU A 20 -4.58 -2.52 13.24
CA LEU A 20 -4.39 -1.75 14.47
C LEU A 20 -3.90 -0.33 14.17
N ALA A 21 -2.97 -0.15 13.24
CA ALA A 21 -2.47 1.18 12.87
C ALA A 21 -3.58 2.08 12.30
N TYR A 22 -4.49 1.53 11.47
CA TYR A 22 -5.64 2.29 10.96
C TYR A 22 -6.67 2.59 12.05
N GLU A 23 -6.93 1.66 12.95
CA GLU A 23 -7.83 1.88 14.09
C GLU A 23 -7.29 2.97 15.03
N GLU A 24 -6.00 2.94 15.34
CA GLU A 24 -5.32 3.96 16.13
C GLU A 24 -5.36 5.34 15.43
N ALA A 25 -5.10 5.38 14.12
CA ALA A 25 -5.14 6.62 13.34
C ALA A 25 -6.56 7.24 13.29
N ALA A 26 -7.59 6.40 13.23
CA ALA A 26 -8.99 6.81 13.26
C ALA A 26 -9.52 7.11 14.68
N GLY A 27 -8.69 6.95 15.72
CA GLY A 27 -9.10 7.15 17.11
C GLY A 27 -10.17 6.17 17.57
N GLY A 28 -10.17 4.95 17.03
CA GLY A 28 -11.13 3.89 17.34
C GLY A 28 -12.44 3.95 16.53
N ASP A 29 -12.59 4.89 15.60
CA ASP A 29 -13.68 4.87 14.63
C ASP A 29 -13.39 3.84 13.53
N VAL A 30 -14.00 2.65 13.67
CA VAL A 30 -13.81 1.53 12.74
C VAL A 30 -14.28 1.85 11.32
N ASP A 31 -15.36 2.61 11.16
CA ASP A 31 -15.87 2.98 9.84
C ASP A 31 -14.91 3.93 9.14
N GLN A 32 -14.32 4.87 9.88
CA GLN A 32 -13.30 5.77 9.36
C GLN A 32 -12.01 5.02 9.02
N ALA A 33 -11.54 4.12 9.90
CA ALA A 33 -10.36 3.29 9.66
C ALA A 33 -10.48 2.47 8.37
N LEU A 34 -11.64 1.88 8.12
CA LEU A 34 -11.91 1.13 6.89
C LEU A 34 -11.93 2.01 5.64
N ARG A 35 -12.47 3.24 5.73
CA ARG A 35 -12.45 4.20 4.61
C ARG A 35 -11.02 4.62 4.29
N ASP A 36 -10.24 4.98 5.30
CA ASP A 36 -8.85 5.41 5.12
C ASP A 36 -8.00 4.30 4.49
N ALA A 37 -8.15 3.06 4.97
CA ALA A 37 -7.47 1.90 4.39
C ALA A 37 -7.86 1.65 2.92
N ALA A 38 -9.14 1.81 2.58
CA ALA A 38 -9.61 1.65 1.20
C ALA A 38 -9.07 2.76 0.28
N GLU A 39 -9.03 4.00 0.76
CA GLU A 39 -8.46 5.13 0.01
C GLU A 39 -6.97 4.95 -0.28
N ASP A 40 -6.20 4.49 0.70
CA ASP A 40 -4.77 4.20 0.52
C ASP A 40 -4.55 3.09 -0.51
N LEU A 41 -5.36 2.03 -0.49
CA LEU A 41 -5.29 0.95 -1.49
C LEU A 41 -5.57 1.47 -2.90
N LEU A 42 -6.62 2.28 -3.08
CA LEU A 42 -6.93 2.88 -4.37
C LEU A 42 -5.81 3.82 -4.86
N ALA A 43 -5.19 4.57 -3.95
CA ALA A 43 -4.05 5.42 -4.28
C ALA A 43 -2.82 4.61 -4.74
N LEU A 44 -2.58 3.45 -4.12
CA LEU A 44 -1.52 2.53 -4.55
C LEU A 44 -1.81 1.93 -5.93
N GLU A 45 -3.05 1.54 -6.19
CA GLU A 45 -3.47 1.03 -7.50
C GLU A 45 -3.27 2.07 -8.60
N ASP A 46 -3.64 3.33 -8.37
CA ASP A 46 -3.45 4.40 -9.37
C ASP A 46 -1.96 4.70 -9.64
N ARG A 47 -1.13 4.70 -8.58
CA ARG A 47 0.33 4.84 -8.72
C ARG A 47 0.95 3.67 -9.49
N LEU A 48 0.48 2.45 -9.23
CA LEU A 48 0.93 1.27 -9.96
C LEU A 48 0.54 1.37 -11.44
N ALA A 49 -0.72 1.66 -11.74
CA ALA A 49 -1.20 1.83 -13.11
C ALA A 49 -0.48 2.96 -13.86
N THR A 50 -0.10 4.02 -13.16
CA THR A 50 0.71 5.11 -13.73
C THR A 50 2.14 4.65 -14.02
N THR A 51 2.74 3.91 -13.09
CA THR A 51 4.10 3.38 -13.25
C THR A 51 4.18 2.36 -14.40
N GLU A 52 3.21 1.45 -14.50
CA GLU A 52 3.11 0.49 -15.60
C GLU A 52 3.00 1.18 -16.96
N ARG A 53 2.20 2.26 -17.05
CA ARG A 53 2.10 3.08 -18.26
C ARG A 53 3.44 3.73 -18.63
N LEU A 54 4.21 4.21 -17.65
CA LEU A 54 5.54 4.79 -17.89
C LEU A 54 6.54 3.72 -18.35
N VAL A 55 6.55 2.55 -17.72
CA VAL A 55 7.41 1.42 -18.14
C VAL A 55 7.07 0.98 -19.56
N SER A 56 5.79 0.82 -19.88
CA SER A 56 5.32 0.47 -21.23
C SER A 56 5.78 1.50 -22.27
N ARG A 57 5.62 2.81 -21.99
CA ARG A 57 6.12 3.87 -22.86
C ARG A 57 7.65 3.84 -23.03
N GLY A 58 8.38 3.56 -21.96
CA GLY A 58 9.83 3.38 -21.99
C GLY A 58 10.26 2.21 -22.87
N PHE A 59 9.59 1.07 -22.74
CA PHE A 59 9.81 -0.12 -23.57
C PHE A 59 9.55 0.15 -25.06
N VAL A 60 8.42 0.77 -25.39
CA VAL A 60 8.08 1.13 -26.79
C VAL A 60 9.13 2.07 -27.38
N ARG A 61 9.57 3.09 -26.63
CA ARG A 61 10.63 4.01 -27.11
C ARG A 61 11.95 3.30 -27.36
N ALA A 62 12.35 2.36 -26.50
CA ALA A 62 13.56 1.57 -26.71
C ALA A 62 13.47 0.69 -27.96
N GLY A 63 12.33 0.02 -28.18
CA GLY A 63 12.10 -0.80 -29.38
C GLY A 63 12.19 0.00 -30.69
N THR A 64 11.51 1.15 -30.75
CA THR A 64 11.56 2.04 -31.94
C THR A 64 12.94 2.64 -32.21
N ARG A 65 13.80 2.77 -31.19
CA ARG A 65 15.19 3.23 -31.34
C ARG A 65 16.08 2.13 -31.93
N THR A 66 15.89 0.89 -31.50
CA THR A 66 16.64 -0.26 -32.03
C THR A 66 16.27 -0.59 -33.47
N GLU A 67 15.02 -0.39 -33.89
CA GLU A 67 14.58 -0.61 -35.28
C GLU A 67 15.05 0.48 -36.27
N ARG A 68 15.51 1.64 -35.78
CA ARG A 68 16.00 2.75 -36.60
C ARG A 68 17.53 2.90 -36.59
N ALA A 69 18.24 2.04 -35.85
CA ALA A 69 19.70 1.99 -35.80
C ALA A 69 20.22 0.91 -36.75
#